data_AF-A0A532ES77-F1
#
_entry.id   AF-A0A532ES77-F1
#
_cell.length_a   1.000
_cell.length_b   1.000
_cell.length_c   1.000
_cell.angle_alpha   90.00
_cell.angle_beta   90.00
_cell.angle_gamma   90.00
#
_symmetry.space_group_name_H-M   'P 1'
#
loop_
_entity.id
_entity.type
_entity.pdbx_description
1 polymer ?
#
loop_
_entity_poly.entity_id
_entity_poly.type
_entity_poly.pdbx_seq_one_letter_code
_entity_poly.pdbx_strand_id
1 'polypeptide(L)'
;MSIKKGKKKERRIVQSGVAHVQASFNNTIVTITDMSGNTIVWASSGNQGFKGSRKSTPFAAQRAGEAAARKAMESGMRTVDVYVNEVNKHLFRSVNELELSVRAANCLKNANIKTIADLVQKTEGEMLRTKNFGKKSLNEIKEILTEMGLGLGVKLDAAQPVSGNPKSE
;
A
#
# COMPACT_ATOMS: atom_id res chain seq x y z
N MET A 1 1.10 -33.53 -16.57
CA MET A 1 0.82 -32.09 -16.77
C MET A 1 2.07 -31.30 -16.41
N SER A 2 2.83 -30.84 -17.41
CA SER A 2 4.10 -30.12 -17.21
C SER A 2 3.85 -28.67 -16.85
N ILE A 3 4.19 -28.29 -15.62
CA ILE A 3 4.14 -26.91 -15.13
C ILE A 3 5.21 -26.12 -15.89
N LYS A 4 4.78 -25.28 -16.84
CA LYS A 4 5.66 -24.35 -17.56
C LYS A 4 6.30 -23.39 -16.54
N LYS A 5 7.54 -23.65 -16.14
CA LYS A 5 8.37 -22.71 -15.37
C LYS A 5 8.46 -21.42 -16.18
N GLY A 6 7.97 -20.32 -15.62
CA GLY A 6 7.97 -19.00 -16.26
C GLY A 6 9.39 -18.59 -16.70
N LYS A 7 9.49 -17.94 -17.86
CA LYS A 7 10.75 -17.45 -18.43
C LYS A 7 11.51 -16.63 -17.37
N LYS A 8 12.75 -17.04 -17.09
CA LYS A 8 13.65 -16.36 -16.16
C LYS A 8 13.99 -15.00 -16.78
N LYS A 9 13.57 -13.90 -16.15
CA LYS A 9 13.86 -12.54 -16.60
C LYS A 9 15.38 -12.37 -16.70
N GLU A 10 15.84 -11.89 -17.84
CA GLU A 10 17.26 -11.67 -18.12
C GLU A 10 17.84 -10.68 -17.10
N ARG A 11 18.98 -11.04 -16.50
CA ARG A 11 19.60 -10.24 -15.44
C ARG A 11 20.35 -9.08 -16.07
N ARG A 12 19.68 -7.93 -16.15
CA ARG A 12 20.33 -6.68 -16.54
C ARG A 12 21.21 -6.20 -15.37
N ILE A 13 22.48 -5.94 -15.64
CA ILE A 13 23.40 -5.36 -14.67
C ILE A 13 23.20 -3.85 -14.70
N VAL A 14 22.77 -3.27 -13.59
CA VAL A 14 22.51 -1.83 -13.45
C VAL A 14 23.37 -1.31 -12.31
N GLN A 15 24.04 -0.16 -12.48
CA GLN A 15 24.97 0.38 -11.48
C GLN A 15 24.30 1.35 -10.49
N SER A 16 23.30 2.11 -10.94
CA SER A 16 22.53 3.07 -10.16
C SER A 16 21.03 2.84 -10.30
N GLY A 17 20.25 3.19 -9.29
CA GLY A 17 18.80 3.02 -9.37
C GLY A 17 18.05 3.72 -8.26
N VAL A 18 16.76 3.41 -8.16
CA VAL A 18 15.84 4.06 -7.24
C VAL A 18 15.13 3.01 -6.38
N ALA A 19 15.18 3.17 -5.05
CA ALA A 19 14.49 2.32 -4.09
C ALA A 19 13.20 3.00 -3.60
N HIS A 20 12.07 2.45 -4.02
CA HIS A 20 10.75 2.83 -3.56
C HIS A 20 10.36 2.01 -2.33
N VAL A 21 10.18 2.67 -1.20
CA VAL A 21 9.73 2.08 0.05
C VAL A 21 8.27 2.48 0.28
N GLN A 22 7.38 1.50 0.20
CA GLN A 22 5.97 1.67 0.55
C GLN A 22 5.74 1.04 1.92
N ALA A 23 5.65 1.90 2.95
CA ALA A 23 5.25 1.49 4.28
C ALA A 23 3.73 1.61 4.38
N SER A 24 3.02 0.48 4.53
CA SER A 24 1.59 0.47 4.84
C SER A 24 1.34 -0.15 6.22
N PHE A 25 0.10 -0.06 6.68
CA PHE A 25 -0.35 -0.61 7.97
C PHE A 25 -0.22 -2.12 8.07
N ASN A 26 -0.26 -2.82 6.94
CA ASN A 26 -0.35 -4.27 6.89
C ASN A 26 0.93 -4.92 6.34
N ASN A 27 1.78 -4.13 5.68
CA ASN A 27 2.94 -4.63 4.96
C ASN A 27 3.95 -3.51 4.66
N THR A 28 5.22 -3.86 4.60
CA THR A 28 6.25 -3.01 4.00
C THR A 28 6.71 -3.66 2.70
N ILE A 29 6.71 -2.88 1.63
CA ILE A 29 7.17 -3.32 0.31
C ILE A 29 8.32 -2.41 -0.10
N VAL A 30 9.45 -3.03 -0.44
CA VAL A 30 10.64 -2.35 -0.96
C VAL A 30 10.82 -2.81 -2.38
N THR A 31 10.70 -1.88 -3.32
CA THR A 31 10.86 -2.12 -4.75
C THR A 31 12.06 -1.32 -5.22
N ILE A 32 13.02 -1.97 -5.86
CA ILE A 32 14.18 -1.28 -6.41
C ILE A 32 14.13 -1.37 -7.93
N THR A 33 14.20 -0.20 -8.54
CA THR A 33 14.07 0.03 -9.97
C THR A 33 15.35 0.63 -10.54
N ASP A 34 15.48 0.56 -11.86
CA ASP A 34 16.43 1.38 -12.61
C ASP A 34 15.97 2.85 -12.64
N MET A 35 16.83 3.76 -13.11
CA MET A 35 16.50 5.18 -13.33
C MET A 35 15.34 5.36 -14.31
N SER A 36 15.12 4.41 -15.21
CA SER A 36 13.99 4.39 -16.14
C SER A 36 12.69 3.82 -15.54
N GLY A 37 12.66 3.51 -14.24
CA GLY A 37 11.46 2.97 -13.56
C GLY A 37 11.23 1.47 -13.75
N ASN A 38 12.16 0.75 -14.40
CA ASN A 38 12.04 -0.70 -14.59
C ASN A 38 12.36 -1.44 -13.28
N THR A 39 11.44 -2.28 -12.80
CA THR A 39 11.69 -3.08 -11.58
C THR A 39 12.77 -4.15 -11.81
N ILE A 40 13.81 -4.08 -10.99
CA ILE A 40 14.92 -5.05 -10.94
C ILE A 40 14.62 -6.08 -9.87
N VAL A 41 14.32 -5.62 -8.66
CA VAL A 41 14.01 -6.46 -7.52
C VAL A 41 12.88 -5.86 -6.69
N TRP A 42 12.12 -6.73 -6.04
CA TRP A 42 11.21 -6.33 -4.99
C TRP A 42 11.31 -7.33 -3.83
N ALA A 43 11.08 -6.83 -2.63
CA ALA A 43 10.89 -7.64 -1.44
C ALA A 43 9.77 -7.03 -0.61
N SER A 44 9.12 -7.88 0.18
CA SER A 44 8.12 -7.44 1.13
C SER A 44 8.23 -8.26 2.40
N SER A 45 7.66 -7.74 3.48
CA SER A 45 7.59 -8.44 4.76
C SER A 45 6.90 -9.80 4.60
N GLY A 46 5.85 -9.88 3.77
CA GLY A 46 5.21 -11.16 3.43
C GLY A 46 6.12 -12.14 2.70
N ASN A 47 6.93 -11.67 1.75
CA ASN A 47 7.88 -12.51 0.99
C ASN A 47 9.02 -13.07 1.86
N GLN A 48 9.34 -12.41 2.98
CA GLN A 48 10.31 -12.88 3.97
C GLN A 48 9.72 -13.85 5.00
N GLY A 49 8.49 -14.34 4.78
CA GLY A 49 7.87 -15.37 5.63
C GLY A 49 7.13 -14.83 6.86
N PHE A 50 7.03 -13.51 7.04
CA PHE A 50 6.20 -12.92 8.09
C PHE A 50 4.71 -13.06 7.72
N LYS A 51 3.91 -13.55 8.67
CA LYS A 51 2.47 -13.78 8.51
C LYS A 51 1.65 -12.93 9.48
N GLY A 52 0.43 -12.57 9.09
CA GLY A 52 -0.53 -11.84 9.92
C GLY A 52 -0.01 -10.48 10.38
N SER A 53 -0.29 -10.13 11.65
CA SER A 53 0.12 -8.87 12.29
C SER A 53 1.64 -8.67 12.39
N ARG A 54 2.45 -9.73 12.24
CA ARG A 54 3.91 -9.61 12.28
C ARG A 54 4.48 -8.90 11.04
N LYS A 55 3.72 -8.79 9.95
CA LYS A 55 4.13 -8.13 8.71
C LYS A 55 4.31 -6.61 8.84
N SER A 56 3.61 -5.97 9.77
CA SER A 56 3.65 -4.51 9.98
C SER A 56 4.66 -4.07 11.04
N THR A 57 5.44 -5.01 11.57
CA THR A 57 6.46 -4.71 12.58
C THR A 57 7.69 -4.05 11.92
N PRO A 58 8.37 -3.13 12.62
CA PRO A 58 9.59 -2.50 12.08
C PRO A 58 10.71 -3.52 11.81
N PHE A 59 10.76 -4.61 12.58
CA PHE A 59 11.70 -5.69 12.33
C PHE A 59 11.44 -6.42 11.00
N ALA A 60 10.17 -6.64 10.65
CA ALA A 60 9.82 -7.25 9.37
C ALA A 60 10.12 -6.30 8.19
N ALA A 61 9.98 -4.99 8.38
CA ALA A 61 10.37 -3.97 7.41
C ALA A 61 11.89 -3.98 7.18
N GLN A 62 12.69 -4.02 8.25
CA GLN A 62 14.15 -4.11 8.19
C GLN A 62 14.60 -5.33 7.39
N ARG A 63 14.02 -6.51 7.68
CA ARG A 63 14.35 -7.75 6.96
C ARG A 63 13.94 -7.72 5.49
N ALA A 64 12.82 -7.09 5.16
CA ALA A 64 12.42 -6.89 3.77
C ALA A 64 13.42 -5.97 3.02
N GLY A 65 13.86 -4.88 3.67
CA GLY A 65 14.88 -3.97 3.12
C GLY A 65 16.22 -4.65 2.88
N GLU A 66 16.72 -5.40 3.87
CA GLU A 66 17.97 -6.16 3.77
C GLU A 66 17.91 -7.18 2.61
N ALA A 67 16.79 -7.89 2.47
CA ALA A 67 16.61 -8.86 1.39
C ALA A 67 16.53 -8.22 0.00
N ALA A 68 15.89 -7.06 -0.13
CA ALA A 68 15.87 -6.29 -1.38
C ALA A 68 17.28 -5.78 -1.71
N ALA A 69 17.98 -5.20 -0.73
CA ALA A 69 19.33 -4.66 -0.90
C ALA A 69 20.33 -5.74 -1.32
N ARG A 70 20.32 -6.91 -0.67
CA ARG A 70 21.21 -8.03 -1.01
C ARG A 70 21.03 -8.48 -2.47
N LYS A 71 19.78 -8.65 -2.91
CA LYS A 71 19.46 -9.04 -4.28
C LYS A 71 19.79 -7.95 -5.31
N ALA A 72 19.67 -6.68 -4.94
CA ALA A 72 20.11 -5.55 -5.77
C ALA A 72 21.63 -5.52 -5.94
N MET A 73 22.39 -5.74 -4.86
CA MET A 73 23.85 -5.85 -4.92
C MET A 73 24.31 -7.00 -5.82
N GLU A 74 23.63 -8.16 -5.76
CA GLU A 74 23.87 -9.29 -6.67
C GLU A 74 23.61 -8.94 -8.16
N SER A 75 22.80 -7.90 -8.41
CA SER A 75 22.51 -7.39 -9.75
C SER A 75 23.46 -6.27 -10.19
N GLY A 76 24.45 -5.93 -9.37
CA GLY A 76 25.50 -4.95 -9.68
C GLY A 76 25.21 -3.51 -9.28
N MET A 77 24.11 -3.24 -8.55
CA MET A 77 23.81 -1.89 -8.05
C MET A 77 24.77 -1.47 -6.95
N ARG A 78 25.28 -0.25 -7.07
CA ARG A 78 26.22 0.38 -6.13
C ARG A 78 25.61 1.61 -5.46
N THR A 79 24.83 2.39 -6.20
CA THR A 79 24.17 3.59 -5.69
C THR A 79 22.66 3.46 -5.85
N VAL A 80 21.92 3.89 -4.82
CA VAL A 80 20.45 3.88 -4.85
C VAL A 80 19.91 5.15 -4.20
N ASP A 81 18.97 5.81 -4.88
CA ASP A 81 18.21 6.92 -4.31
C ASP A 81 16.94 6.38 -3.64
N VAL A 82 16.68 6.77 -2.40
CA VAL A 82 15.56 6.22 -1.62
C VAL A 82 14.38 7.17 -1.64
N TYR A 83 13.24 6.71 -2.15
CA TYR A 83 11.95 7.39 -2.02
C TYR A 83 11.05 6.61 -1.07
N VAL A 84 10.66 7.26 0.02
CA VAL A 84 9.72 6.71 0.99
C VAL A 84 8.35 7.29 0.71
N ASN A 85 7.39 6.43 0.35
CA ASN A 85 5.99 6.80 0.32
C ASN A 85 5.48 6.77 1.76
N GLU A 86 5.32 7.96 2.34
CA GLU A 86 4.76 8.09 3.69
C GLU A 86 3.27 7.72 3.68
N VAL A 87 2.89 6.92 4.66
CA VAL A 87 1.48 6.68 4.97
C VAL A 87 0.87 7.95 5.52
N ASN A 88 -0.31 8.29 5.03
CA ASN A 88 -1.05 9.43 5.53
C ASN A 88 -1.34 9.25 7.04
N LYS A 89 -0.82 10.17 7.87
CA LYS A 89 -0.91 10.13 9.34
C LYS A 89 -2.36 10.08 9.83
N HIS A 90 -3.30 10.59 9.03
CA HIS A 90 -4.73 10.59 9.37
C HIS A 90 -5.32 9.18 9.46
N LEU A 91 -4.71 8.16 8.83
CA LEU A 91 -5.24 6.79 8.86
C LEU A 91 -5.30 6.18 10.28
N PHE A 92 -4.44 6.61 11.21
CA PHE A 92 -4.45 6.18 12.62
C PHE A 92 -5.50 6.89 13.49
N ARG A 93 -6.11 7.95 12.97
CA ARG A 93 -7.06 8.78 13.71
C ARG A 93 -8.34 8.01 13.98
N SER A 94 -8.98 8.29 15.11
CA SER A 94 -10.30 7.73 15.39
C SER A 94 -11.36 8.41 14.53
N VAL A 95 -12.32 7.64 14.04
CA VAL A 95 -13.46 8.17 13.27
C VAL A 95 -14.28 9.18 14.08
N ASN A 96 -14.31 9.03 15.40
CA ASN A 96 -15.01 9.96 16.31
C ASN A 96 -14.40 11.38 16.30
N GLU A 97 -13.16 11.52 15.87
CA GLU A 97 -12.51 12.83 15.77
C GLU A 97 -12.82 13.53 14.43
N LEU A 98 -13.51 12.86 13.52
CA LEU A 98 -14.06 13.48 12.33
C LEU A 98 -15.32 14.23 12.73
N GLU A 99 -15.45 15.48 12.31
CA GLU A 99 -16.62 16.34 12.53
C GLU A 99 -17.80 15.89 11.63
N LEU A 100 -18.22 14.64 11.82
CA LEU A 100 -19.29 14.01 11.09
C LEU A 100 -20.64 14.33 11.73
N SER A 101 -21.71 14.24 10.93
CA SER A 101 -23.05 14.29 11.49
C SER A 101 -23.29 13.13 12.46
N VAL A 102 -24.13 13.37 13.48
CA VAL A 102 -24.53 12.35 14.49
C VAL A 102 -25.04 11.07 13.81
N ARG A 103 -25.67 11.19 12.64
CA ARG A 103 -26.13 10.04 11.84
C ARG A 103 -24.96 9.24 11.28
N ALA A 104 -24.00 9.90 10.63
CA ALA A 104 -22.82 9.24 10.08
C ALA A 104 -22.00 8.56 11.19
N ALA A 105 -21.75 9.25 12.30
CA ALA A 105 -21.01 8.69 13.44
C ALA A 105 -21.67 7.42 14.02
N ASN A 106 -22.99 7.45 14.22
CA ASN A 106 -23.73 6.29 14.72
C ASN A 106 -23.76 5.12 13.73
N CYS A 107 -23.80 5.40 12.42
CA CYS A 107 -23.72 4.35 11.41
C CYS A 107 -22.35 3.68 11.39
N LEU A 108 -21.26 4.46 11.49
CA LEU A 108 -19.89 3.95 11.54
C LEU A 108 -19.66 3.12 12.81
N LYS A 109 -20.18 3.57 13.95
CA LYS A 109 -20.14 2.81 15.21
C LYS A 109 -20.88 1.47 15.12
N ASN A 110 -22.08 1.46 14.52
CA ASN A 110 -22.85 0.22 14.31
C ASN A 110 -22.20 -0.72 13.29
N ALA A 111 -21.45 -0.18 12.33
CA ALA A 111 -20.67 -0.95 11.36
C ALA A 111 -19.31 -1.43 11.93
N ASN A 112 -19.04 -1.18 13.22
CA ASN A 112 -17.79 -1.50 13.91
C ASN A 112 -16.54 -0.87 13.23
N ILE A 113 -16.70 0.30 12.62
CA ILE A 113 -15.63 1.09 12.00
C ILE A 113 -15.13 2.08 13.06
N LYS A 114 -13.91 1.87 13.56
CA LYS A 114 -13.34 2.68 14.66
C LYS A 114 -12.28 3.66 14.18
N THR A 115 -11.50 3.26 13.19
CA THR A 115 -10.38 4.06 12.66
C THR A 115 -10.63 4.51 11.23
N ILE A 116 -9.95 5.58 10.80
CA ILE A 116 -10.00 6.04 9.40
C ILE A 116 -9.46 4.95 8.46
N ALA A 117 -8.47 4.16 8.91
CA ALA A 117 -7.98 3.01 8.16
C ALA A 117 -9.08 1.97 7.86
N ASP A 118 -9.97 1.69 8.81
CA ASP A 118 -11.11 0.78 8.61
C ASP A 118 -12.13 1.37 7.62
N LEU A 119 -12.34 2.69 7.70
CA LEU A 119 -13.26 3.43 6.84
C LEU A 119 -12.81 3.44 5.38
N VAL A 120 -11.54 3.74 5.13
CA VAL A 120 -10.93 3.84 3.79
C VAL A 120 -10.92 2.50 3.06
N GLN A 121 -10.83 1.38 3.79
CA GLN A 121 -10.88 0.03 3.21
C GLN A 121 -12.29 -0.38 2.76
N LYS A 122 -13.33 0.31 3.24
CA LYS A 122 -14.71 0.04 2.83
C LYS A 122 -15.02 0.69 1.49
N THR A 123 -15.71 -0.07 0.64
CA THR A 123 -16.22 0.46 -0.63
C THR A 123 -17.51 1.24 -0.40
N GLU A 124 -17.80 2.22 -1.26
CA GLU A 124 -19.05 2.99 -1.21
C GLU A 124 -20.30 2.07 -1.22
N GLY A 125 -20.23 0.98 -2.00
CA GLY A 125 -21.29 -0.02 -2.10
C GLY A 125 -21.47 -0.89 -0.85
N GLU A 126 -20.44 -1.02 0.00
CA GLU A 126 -20.57 -1.67 1.32
C GLU A 126 -21.18 -0.70 2.34
N MET A 127 -20.78 0.56 2.28
CA MET A 127 -21.30 1.62 3.16
C MET A 127 -22.81 1.82 2.96
N LEU A 128 -23.27 1.90 1.72
CA LEU A 128 -24.69 2.03 1.39
C LEU A 128 -25.55 0.81 1.78
N ARG A 129 -24.95 -0.35 2.06
CA ARG A 129 -25.68 -1.54 2.57
C ARG A 129 -25.84 -1.52 4.09
N THR A 130 -25.12 -0.65 4.80
CA THR A 130 -25.22 -0.56 6.26
C THR A 130 -26.55 0.10 6.66
N LYS A 131 -27.17 -0.41 7.74
CA LYS A 131 -28.46 0.10 8.21
C LYS A 131 -28.34 1.59 8.54
N ASN A 132 -29.29 2.38 8.02
CA ASN A 132 -29.41 3.83 8.20
C ASN A 132 -28.34 4.69 7.51
N PHE A 133 -27.56 4.13 6.59
CA PHE A 133 -26.56 4.87 5.84
C PHE A 133 -27.14 5.47 4.56
N GLY A 134 -27.19 6.80 4.49
CA GLY A 134 -27.77 7.54 3.36
C GLY A 134 -26.72 8.14 2.43
N LYS A 135 -27.15 8.53 1.22
CA LYS A 135 -26.31 9.24 0.22
C LYS A 135 -25.69 10.54 0.78
N LYS A 136 -26.42 11.23 1.67
CA LYS A 136 -25.93 12.46 2.32
C LYS A 136 -24.73 12.18 3.24
N SER A 137 -24.82 11.15 4.09
CA SER A 137 -23.71 10.72 4.96
C SER A 137 -22.52 10.18 4.16
N LEU A 138 -22.78 9.53 3.02
CA LEU A 138 -21.71 9.12 2.09
C LEU A 138 -20.92 10.32 1.56
N ASN A 139 -21.62 11.36 1.13
CA ASN A 139 -21.00 12.57 0.60
C ASN A 139 -20.22 13.32 1.68
N GLU A 140 -20.79 13.48 2.89
CA GLU A 140 -20.09 14.08 4.04
C GLU A 140 -18.75 13.36 4.32
N ILE A 141 -18.76 12.03 4.36
CA ILE A 141 -17.55 11.23 4.56
C ILE A 141 -16.56 11.40 3.40
N LYS A 142 -17.05 11.43 2.16
CA LYS A 142 -16.21 11.56 0.97
C LYS A 142 -15.52 12.92 0.88
N GLU A 143 -16.21 13.99 1.22
CA GLU A 143 -15.65 15.35 1.26
C GLU A 143 -14.53 15.44 2.30
N ILE A 144 -14.80 14.97 3.52
CA ILE A 144 -13.84 14.97 4.63
C ILE A 144 -12.62 14.09 4.31
N LEU A 145 -12.82 12.91 3.71
CA LEU A 145 -11.71 12.06 3.27
C LEU A 145 -10.89 12.74 2.16
N THR A 146 -11.54 13.43 1.22
CA THR A 146 -10.86 14.15 0.13
C THR A 146 -10.01 15.30 0.67
N GLU A 147 -10.50 16.03 1.67
CA GLU A 147 -9.72 17.08 2.38
C GLU A 147 -8.46 16.51 3.03
N MET A 148 -8.57 15.31 3.60
CA MET A 148 -7.42 14.58 4.14
C MET A 148 -6.56 13.89 3.07
N GLY A 149 -6.87 14.03 1.77
CA GLY A 149 -6.15 13.36 0.68
C GLY A 149 -6.34 11.84 0.64
N LEU A 150 -7.46 11.35 1.18
CA LEU A 150 -7.84 9.94 1.25
C LEU A 150 -9.08 9.67 0.38
N GLY A 151 -9.18 8.45 -0.13
CA GLY A 151 -10.33 7.98 -0.90
C GLY A 151 -11.02 6.79 -0.22
N LEU A 152 -12.27 6.51 -0.60
CA LEU A 152 -12.95 5.28 -0.22
C LEU A 152 -12.52 4.13 -1.15
N GLY A 153 -12.49 2.91 -0.62
CA GLY A 153 -12.11 1.71 -1.37
C GLY A 153 -10.61 1.62 -1.70
N VAL A 154 -9.76 2.38 -1.01
CA VAL A 154 -8.31 2.25 -1.18
C VAL A 154 -7.90 0.93 -0.56
N LYS A 155 -7.44 0.02 -1.42
CA LYS A 155 -6.77 -1.20 -0.96
C LYS A 155 -5.40 -0.78 -0.42
N LEU A 156 -5.26 -0.76 0.90
CA LEU A 156 -3.99 -0.55 1.59
C LEU A 156 -2.92 -1.63 1.26
N ASP A 157 -3.31 -2.66 0.49
CA ASP A 157 -2.47 -3.77 0.05
C ASP A 157 -2.37 -3.93 -1.50
N ALA A 158 -2.80 -2.96 -2.31
CA ALA A 158 -2.75 -3.14 -3.77
C ALA A 158 -1.39 -2.77 -4.39
N ALA A 159 -0.66 -3.83 -4.73
CA ALA A 159 0.47 -3.86 -5.64
C ALA A 159 0.18 -3.18 -6.99
N GLN A 160 1.16 -2.42 -7.49
CA GLN A 160 1.77 -2.70 -8.77
C GLN A 160 3.29 -2.54 -8.58
N PRO A 161 4.13 -3.55 -8.84
CA PRO A 161 5.44 -3.21 -9.38
C PRO A 161 5.12 -2.41 -10.64
N VAL A 162 5.67 -1.20 -10.77
CA VAL A 162 5.62 -0.47 -12.03
C VAL A 162 6.29 -1.34 -13.09
N SER A 163 5.50 -2.20 -13.73
CA SER A 163 5.84 -2.73 -15.03
C SER A 163 5.71 -1.52 -15.93
N GLY A 164 6.84 -0.89 -16.25
CA GLY A 164 6.91 -0.01 -17.40
C GLY A 164 6.30 -0.76 -18.56
N ASN A 165 5.10 -0.37 -18.96
CA ASN A 165 4.68 -0.56 -20.33
C ASN A 165 5.22 0.69 -21.03
N PRO A 166 6.35 0.60 -21.75
CA PRO A 166 6.65 1.65 -22.70
C PRO A 166 5.50 1.58 -23.70
N LYS A 167 4.56 2.53 -23.63
CA LYS A 167 3.79 2.88 -24.81
C LYS A 167 4.80 3.48 -25.77
N SER A 168 5.43 2.62 -26.56
CA SER A 168 5.96 2.99 -27.86
C SER A 168 4.78 3.01 -28.82
N GLU A 169 4.19 4.19 -29.00
CA GLU A 169 3.56 4.57 -30.26
C GLU A 169 3.93 6.03 -30.53
#